data_AF-A0A450V266-F1
#
_entry.id   AF-A0A450V266-F1
#
_cell.length_a   1.000
_cell.length_b   1.000
_cell.length_c   1.000
_cell.angle_alpha   90.00
_cell.angle_beta   90.00
_cell.angle_gamma   90.00
#
_symmetry.space_group_name_H-M   'P 1'
#
loop_
_entity.id
_entity.type
_entity.pdbx_description
1 polymer ?
#
loop_
_entity_poly.entity_id
_entity_poly.type
_entity_poly.pdbx_seq_one_letter_code
_entity_poly.pdbx_strand_id
1 'polypeptide(L)'
;RWHHLRHPDMDAKIRRKLPTNFSEEPFFRYIEKRTMTKQTMEQNQSRSYHKVLTIAGSDSGGGAGIQADLKTISAIGCYGMSVITALTAQNTQGVMGVHAVPPAFVADQISAVFTDIGADAIKIGMLYSAELIETIATRLQAHGADNIVLDPVMVAQSGDRLVQDDAMDAMKKYLMPLAKVVTPNIPEAELLIDDKLEGFDAICRGAAKLAGYGSPNILIKGGHARGNDSTDFLYLASEERIKPLKGERIDTRNNHGTGCTLSSAIAAYIARGHDVEAAVENAKSYIEHAIRAGARYTIGQGHGPVHHFFQYWE
;
A
#
# COMPACT_ATOMS: atom_id res chain seq x y z
N ARG A 1 25.08 -15.95 38.82
CA ARG A 1 23.94 -15.56 39.66
C ARG A 1 22.65 -16.15 39.09
N TRP A 2 22.37 -17.43 39.33
CA TRP A 2 21.04 -18.04 39.14
C TRP A 2 20.94 -19.27 40.06
N HIS A 3 21.08 -19.04 41.36
CA HIS A 3 20.62 -19.95 42.40
C HIS A 3 19.61 -19.15 43.19
N HIS A 4 18.31 -19.39 42.97
CA HIS A 4 17.22 -19.22 43.93
C HIS A 4 15.87 -19.21 43.20
N LEU A 5 15.40 -20.38 42.76
CA LEU A 5 13.97 -20.70 42.63
C LEU A 5 13.81 -22.21 42.85
N ARG A 6 13.98 -22.67 44.09
CA ARG A 6 13.39 -23.95 44.53
C ARG A 6 12.06 -23.60 45.17
N HIS A 7 10.97 -23.83 44.46
CA HIS A 7 9.62 -23.78 45.02
C HIS A 7 9.46 -24.95 46.02
N PRO A 8 8.90 -24.76 47.24
CA PRO A 8 8.90 -25.81 48.26
C PRO A 8 7.79 -26.86 48.13
N ASP A 9 6.80 -26.66 47.26
CA ASP A 9 5.62 -27.53 47.23
C ASP A 9 5.68 -28.51 46.06
N MET A 10 6.48 -29.56 46.22
CA MET A 10 6.32 -30.78 45.43
C MET A 10 5.69 -31.86 46.32
N ASP A 11 4.47 -32.20 45.95
CA ASP A 11 3.55 -33.13 46.60
C ASP A 11 4.24 -34.39 47.16
N ALA A 12 4.15 -34.59 48.48
CA ALA A 12 4.83 -35.65 49.23
C ALA A 12 4.44 -37.09 48.81
N LYS A 13 3.46 -37.23 47.90
CA LYS A 13 3.01 -38.52 47.36
C LYS A 13 3.91 -39.10 46.25
N ILE A 14 4.74 -38.29 45.57
CA ILE A 14 5.57 -38.80 44.46
C ILE A 14 6.90 -39.40 44.94
N ARG A 15 7.41 -38.99 46.11
CA ARG A 15 8.72 -39.43 46.65
C ARG A 15 8.78 -40.89 47.12
N ARG A 16 7.66 -41.63 47.19
CA ARG A 16 7.63 -42.99 47.75
C ARG A 16 7.83 -44.14 46.75
N LYS A 17 8.15 -43.88 45.48
CA LYS A 17 8.32 -44.94 44.46
C LYS A 17 9.58 -44.81 43.58
N LEU A 18 10.69 -44.29 44.09
CA LEU A 18 11.95 -44.29 43.34
C LEU A 18 13.07 -44.97 44.13
N PRO A 19 13.82 -45.91 43.50
CA PRO A 19 14.96 -46.56 44.14
C PRO A 19 16.08 -45.55 44.40
N THR A 20 16.81 -45.76 45.50
CA THR A 20 17.75 -44.82 46.13
C THR A 20 19.03 -44.49 45.34
N ASN A 21 19.11 -44.81 44.05
CA ASN A 21 20.29 -44.54 43.20
C ASN A 21 19.91 -44.07 41.77
N PHE A 22 18.93 -43.17 41.65
CA PHE A 22 18.68 -42.45 40.40
C PHE A 22 19.29 -41.04 40.50
N SER A 23 20.31 -40.74 39.69
CA SER A 23 20.79 -39.36 39.52
C SER A 23 19.61 -38.50 39.04
N GLU A 24 19.36 -37.34 39.64
CA GLU A 24 18.24 -36.46 39.25
C GLU A 24 18.44 -35.83 37.85
N GLU A 25 19.69 -35.77 37.36
CA GLU A 25 20.07 -35.09 36.11
C GLU A 25 19.33 -35.57 34.84
N PRO A 26 19.19 -36.89 34.56
CA PRO A 26 18.52 -37.37 33.35
C PRO A 26 17.01 -37.13 33.39
N PHE A 27 16.39 -37.12 34.58
CA PHE A 27 14.96 -36.89 34.75
C PHE A 27 14.59 -35.42 34.53
N PHE A 28 15.39 -34.49 35.06
CA PHE A 28 15.21 -33.06 34.79
C PHE A 28 15.48 -32.70 33.32
N ARG A 29 16.51 -33.27 32.66
CA ARG A 29 16.72 -33.08 31.22
C ARG A 29 15.61 -33.68 30.35
N TYR A 30 15.00 -34.78 30.78
CA TYR A 30 13.86 -35.41 30.10
C TYR A 30 12.59 -34.56 30.24
N ILE A 31 12.36 -33.98 31.41
CA ILE A 31 11.27 -33.02 31.65
C ILE A 31 11.53 -31.71 30.90
N GLU A 32 12.72 -31.10 30.95
CA GLU A 32 13.06 -29.89 30.18
C GLU A 32 12.85 -30.09 28.67
N LYS A 33 13.24 -31.24 28.11
CA LYS A 33 12.97 -31.57 26.70
C LYS A 33 11.48 -31.72 26.37
N ARG A 34 10.64 -32.12 27.33
CA ARG A 34 9.17 -32.24 27.15
C ARG A 34 8.38 -31.02 27.60
N THR A 35 9.01 -30.09 28.32
CA THR A 35 8.41 -28.82 28.78
C THR A 35 8.75 -27.66 27.84
N MET A 36 9.17 -27.95 26.61
CA MET A 36 9.05 -27.03 25.47
C MET A 36 7.56 -26.93 25.14
N THR A 37 6.85 -26.09 25.88
CA THR A 37 5.45 -25.73 25.63
C THR A 37 5.27 -25.20 24.20
N LYS A 38 4.07 -25.33 23.61
CA LYS A 38 3.72 -24.70 22.31
C LYS A 38 4.21 -23.24 22.19
N GLN A 39 4.22 -22.49 23.29
CA GLN A 39 4.75 -21.13 23.38
C GLN A 39 6.23 -21.01 23.01
N THR A 40 7.07 -21.98 23.38
CA THR A 40 8.51 -21.97 23.06
C THR A 40 8.78 -22.38 21.62
N MET A 41 7.88 -23.16 20.99
CA MET A 41 7.94 -23.48 19.56
C MET A 41 7.44 -22.32 18.67
N GLU A 42 6.41 -21.58 19.10
CA GLU A 42 5.95 -20.37 18.38
C GLU A 42 6.95 -19.21 18.46
N GLN A 43 7.71 -19.09 19.54
CA GLN A 43 8.76 -18.06 19.68
C GLN A 43 9.97 -18.25 18.78
N ASN A 44 10.16 -19.44 18.21
CA ASN A 44 11.30 -19.79 17.36
C ASN A 44 11.00 -19.81 15.85
N GLN A 45 9.78 -19.47 15.43
CA GLN A 45 9.50 -19.21 14.03
C GLN A 45 9.92 -17.79 13.67
N SER A 46 10.87 -17.66 12.74
CA SER A 46 11.23 -16.36 12.18
C SER A 46 9.99 -15.72 11.55
N ARG A 47 9.51 -14.61 12.12
CA ARG A 47 8.47 -13.81 11.50
C ARG A 47 9.09 -12.96 10.42
N SER A 48 8.55 -13.01 9.21
CA SER A 48 8.92 -12.12 8.11
C SER A 48 7.88 -11.04 7.94
N TYR A 49 8.32 -9.81 7.65
CA TYR A 49 7.42 -8.74 7.23
C TYR A 49 6.97 -8.94 5.78
N HIS A 50 5.72 -8.58 5.49
CA HIS A 50 5.31 -8.22 4.14
C HIS A 50 5.82 -6.81 3.86
N LYS A 51 6.59 -6.64 2.80
CA LYS A 51 7.37 -5.42 2.50
C LYS A 51 6.74 -4.70 1.32
N VAL A 52 6.39 -3.43 1.50
CA VAL A 52 5.80 -2.61 0.44
C VAL A 52 6.67 -1.38 0.22
N LEU A 53 7.09 -1.18 -1.03
CA LEU A 53 7.82 0.02 -1.44
C LEU A 53 6.87 1.03 -2.06
N THR A 54 6.79 2.25 -1.55
CA THR A 54 6.20 3.38 -2.30
C THR A 54 7.27 4.13 -3.09
N ILE A 55 6.96 4.54 -4.31
CA ILE A 55 7.76 5.45 -5.14
C ILE A 55 6.89 6.67 -5.44
N ALA A 56 7.07 7.76 -4.69
CA ALA A 56 6.20 8.92 -4.77
C ALA A 56 6.85 10.20 -4.20
N GLY A 57 6.18 11.33 -4.38
CA GLY A 57 6.54 12.59 -3.73
C GLY A 57 6.20 12.61 -2.24
N SER A 58 6.94 13.42 -1.48
CA SER A 58 6.69 13.70 -0.07
C SER A 58 5.75 14.89 0.11
N ASP A 59 4.63 14.67 0.78
CA ASP A 59 3.71 15.72 1.22
C ASP A 59 4.09 16.19 2.63
N SER A 60 4.49 17.46 2.76
CA SER A 60 4.83 18.08 4.05
C SER A 60 3.67 18.09 5.05
N GLY A 61 2.42 18.10 4.58
CA GLY A 61 1.23 18.03 5.43
C GLY A 61 0.93 16.63 5.97
N GLY A 62 1.56 15.61 5.41
CA GLY A 62 1.41 14.21 5.81
C GLY A 62 0.05 13.59 5.50
N GLY A 63 -0.74 14.20 4.62
CA GLY A 63 -2.06 13.73 4.22
C GLY A 63 -2.08 12.93 2.93
N ALA A 64 -1.08 13.13 2.07
CA ALA A 64 -0.90 12.43 0.80
C ALA A 64 0.56 11.93 0.64
N GLY A 65 0.97 11.61 -0.59
CA GLY A 65 2.34 11.22 -0.93
C GLY A 65 2.83 9.99 -0.16
N ILE A 66 4.16 9.90 0.02
CA ILE A 66 4.77 8.80 0.78
C ILE A 66 4.25 8.72 2.22
N GLN A 67 3.78 9.83 2.80
CA GLN A 67 3.26 9.85 4.17
C GLN A 67 1.93 9.09 4.26
N ALA A 68 0.99 9.35 3.34
CA ALA A 68 -0.24 8.57 3.26
C ALA A 68 0.04 7.09 2.94
N ASP A 69 1.01 6.86 2.04
CA ASP A 69 1.40 5.52 1.65
C ASP A 69 1.95 4.73 2.85
N LEU A 70 2.96 5.25 3.55
CA LEU A 70 3.57 4.59 4.71
C LEU A 70 2.60 4.41 5.87
N LYS A 71 1.70 5.38 6.13
CA LYS A 71 0.64 5.23 7.14
C LYS A 71 -0.31 4.10 6.79
N THR A 72 -0.73 4.02 5.52
CA THR A 72 -1.63 2.96 5.04
C THR A 72 -0.99 1.59 5.11
N ILE A 73 0.24 1.47 4.59
CA ILE A 73 1.02 0.23 4.62
C ILE A 73 1.18 -0.27 6.05
N SER A 74 1.52 0.63 6.98
CA SER A 74 1.66 0.32 8.41
C SER A 74 0.33 -0.11 9.03
N ALA A 75 -0.76 0.63 8.75
CA ALA A 75 -2.08 0.33 9.28
C ALA A 75 -2.61 -1.05 8.86
N ILE A 76 -2.23 -1.52 7.66
CA ILE A 76 -2.59 -2.84 7.10
C ILE A 76 -1.60 -3.95 7.54
N GLY A 77 -0.59 -3.62 8.34
CA GLY A 77 0.33 -4.59 8.94
C GLY A 77 1.50 -5.00 8.03
N CYS A 78 1.92 -4.12 7.13
CA CYS A 78 3.09 -4.31 6.28
C CYS A 78 4.24 -3.38 6.70
N TYR A 79 5.48 -3.77 6.38
CA TYR A 79 6.65 -2.92 6.51
C TYR A 79 6.74 -1.97 5.31
N GLY A 80 6.64 -0.67 5.57
CA GLY A 80 6.68 0.37 4.54
C GLY A 80 8.08 0.90 4.30
N MET A 81 8.45 1.00 3.02
CA MET A 81 9.66 1.66 2.53
C MET A 81 9.28 2.73 1.52
N SER A 82 10.18 3.68 1.26
CA SER A 82 9.92 4.75 0.30
C SER A 82 11.14 5.10 -0.55
N VAL A 83 10.90 5.32 -1.83
CA VAL A 83 11.78 6.08 -2.73
C VAL A 83 11.10 7.43 -2.97
N ILE A 84 11.81 8.51 -2.69
CA ILE A 84 11.27 9.86 -2.78
C ILE A 84 11.59 10.45 -4.15
N THR A 85 10.55 10.84 -4.89
CA THR A 85 10.69 11.41 -6.25
C THR A 85 10.68 12.94 -6.25
N ALA A 86 10.01 13.55 -5.28
CA ALA A 86 9.97 14.99 -5.10
C ALA A 86 9.67 15.33 -3.64
N LEU A 87 10.10 16.49 -3.19
CA LEU A 87 9.66 17.11 -1.94
C LEU A 87 8.65 18.20 -2.30
N THR A 88 7.48 18.24 -1.64
CA THR A 88 6.55 19.34 -1.80
C THR A 88 6.49 20.18 -0.51
N ALA A 89 6.65 21.49 -0.65
CA ALA A 89 6.22 22.45 0.36
C ALA A 89 4.71 22.60 0.20
N GLN A 90 3.96 21.74 0.87
CA GLN A 90 2.51 21.59 0.73
C GLN A 90 1.84 21.57 2.10
N ASN A 91 0.61 22.04 2.15
CA ASN A 91 -0.28 21.89 3.30
C ASN A 91 -1.72 21.68 2.83
N THR A 92 -2.68 21.67 3.76
CA THR A 92 -4.10 21.45 3.45
C THR A 92 -4.71 22.48 2.49
N GLN A 93 -4.07 23.62 2.28
CA GLN A 93 -4.55 24.70 1.40
C GLN A 93 -3.95 24.64 -0.01
N GLY A 94 -2.96 23.77 -0.27
CA GLY A 94 -2.36 23.61 -1.59
C GLY A 94 -0.84 23.44 -1.56
N VAL A 95 -0.25 23.47 -2.76
CA VAL A 95 1.19 23.31 -2.99
C VAL A 95 1.82 24.68 -3.20
N MET A 96 2.83 25.03 -2.39
CA MET A 96 3.58 26.28 -2.50
C MET A 96 4.92 26.12 -3.23
N GLY A 97 5.44 24.89 -3.29
CA GLY A 97 6.70 24.62 -3.96
C GLY A 97 6.95 23.13 -4.14
N VAL A 98 7.70 22.81 -5.19
CA VAL A 98 8.11 21.44 -5.52
C VAL A 98 9.62 21.44 -5.76
N HIS A 99 10.32 20.52 -5.09
CA HIS A 99 11.72 20.25 -5.30
C HIS A 99 11.88 18.83 -5.83
N ALA A 100 12.19 18.72 -7.12
CA ALA A 100 12.39 17.44 -7.79
C ALA A 100 13.68 16.76 -7.30
N VAL A 101 13.60 15.46 -7.01
CA VAL A 101 14.78 14.65 -6.72
C VAL A 101 15.40 14.21 -8.07
N PRO A 102 16.71 14.40 -8.29
CA PRO A 102 17.34 14.00 -9.55
C PRO A 102 17.09 12.52 -9.89
N PRO A 103 16.73 12.16 -11.15
CA PRO A 103 16.44 10.78 -11.53
C PRO A 103 17.57 9.79 -11.18
N ALA A 104 18.83 10.20 -11.33
CA ALA A 104 19.98 9.38 -10.91
C ALA A 104 19.93 9.00 -9.41
N PHE A 105 19.56 9.95 -8.54
CA PHE A 105 19.43 9.66 -7.11
C PHE A 105 18.16 8.85 -6.77
N VAL A 106 17.09 8.99 -7.56
CA VAL A 106 15.93 8.07 -7.47
C VAL A 106 16.36 6.65 -7.82
N ALA A 107 17.19 6.47 -8.86
CA ALA A 107 17.73 5.17 -9.23
C ALA A 107 18.58 4.57 -8.11
N ASP A 108 19.44 5.37 -7.46
CA ASP A 108 20.25 4.95 -6.33
C ASP A 108 19.38 4.50 -5.14
N GLN A 109 18.30 5.24 -4.83
CA GLN A 109 17.35 4.84 -3.78
C GLN A 109 16.66 3.51 -4.09
N ILE A 110 16.23 3.29 -5.35
CA ILE A 110 15.63 2.01 -5.77
C ILE A 110 16.66 0.89 -5.58
N SER A 111 17.88 1.06 -6.08
CA SER A 111 18.93 0.05 -5.94
C SER A 111 19.29 -0.22 -4.48
N ALA A 112 19.33 0.80 -3.61
CA ALA A 112 19.58 0.61 -2.18
C ALA A 112 18.51 -0.28 -1.53
N VAL A 113 17.22 -0.11 -1.87
CA VAL A 113 16.15 -0.97 -1.36
C VAL A 113 16.24 -2.38 -1.94
N PHE A 114 16.40 -2.53 -3.25
CA PHE A 114 16.33 -3.85 -3.90
C PHE A 114 17.58 -4.72 -3.71
N THR A 115 18.75 -4.12 -3.43
CA THR A 115 19.99 -4.90 -3.21
C THR A 115 20.11 -5.48 -1.80
N ASP A 116 19.30 -5.02 -0.85
CA ASP A 116 19.31 -5.49 0.55
C ASP A 116 17.95 -6.01 1.01
N ILE A 117 16.89 -5.20 0.87
CA ILE A 117 15.60 -5.44 1.51
C ILE A 117 14.61 -6.14 0.57
N GLY A 118 14.59 -5.73 -0.70
CA GLY A 118 13.57 -6.14 -1.68
C GLY A 118 12.16 -5.59 -1.36
N ALA A 119 11.17 -5.97 -2.16
CA ALA A 119 9.77 -5.59 -1.96
C ALA A 119 8.85 -6.71 -2.44
N ASP A 120 7.76 -6.97 -1.70
CA ASP A 120 6.75 -7.96 -2.07
C ASP A 120 5.64 -7.33 -2.93
N ALA A 121 5.44 -6.01 -2.80
CA ALA A 121 4.65 -5.17 -3.70
C ALA A 121 5.20 -3.75 -3.76
N ILE A 122 4.87 -3.03 -4.84
CA ILE A 122 5.30 -1.64 -5.06
C ILE A 122 4.08 -0.80 -5.36
N LYS A 123 3.99 0.38 -4.75
CA LYS A 123 3.05 1.43 -5.15
C LYS A 123 3.82 2.56 -5.81
N ILE A 124 3.38 2.99 -6.98
CA ILE A 124 3.92 4.16 -7.67
C ILE A 124 2.87 5.27 -7.64
N GLY A 125 3.24 6.44 -7.15
CA GLY A 125 2.38 7.62 -7.08
C GLY A 125 2.77 8.70 -8.09
N MET A 126 2.67 9.97 -7.66
CA MET A 126 3.00 11.14 -8.48
C MET A 126 4.43 11.10 -9.03
N LEU A 127 4.56 11.22 -10.36
CA LEU A 127 5.80 11.35 -11.12
C LEU A 127 5.70 12.58 -12.03
N TYR A 128 6.78 13.34 -12.20
CA TYR A 128 6.72 14.68 -12.81
C TYR A 128 7.31 14.80 -14.22
N SER A 129 8.11 13.82 -14.69
CA SER A 129 8.82 13.89 -15.98
C SER A 129 9.01 12.52 -16.62
N ALA A 130 9.16 12.50 -17.95
CA ALA A 130 9.43 11.28 -18.71
C ALA A 130 10.77 10.62 -18.32
N GLU A 131 11.82 11.41 -18.07
CA GLU A 131 13.14 10.90 -17.65
C GLU A 131 13.06 10.11 -16.34
N LEU A 132 12.33 10.64 -15.36
CA LEU A 132 12.10 9.96 -14.08
C LEU A 132 11.32 8.65 -14.29
N ILE A 133 10.27 8.68 -15.11
CA ILE A 133 9.45 7.51 -15.42
C ILE A 133 10.29 6.39 -16.05
N GLU A 134 11.07 6.73 -17.07
CA GLU A 134 11.96 5.77 -17.75
C GLU A 134 13.02 5.21 -16.80
N THR A 135 13.58 6.07 -15.93
CA THR A 135 14.56 5.66 -14.91
C THR A 135 13.96 4.65 -13.92
N ILE A 136 12.76 4.93 -13.40
CA ILE A 136 12.05 4.04 -12.48
C ILE A 136 11.76 2.70 -13.17
N ALA A 137 11.15 2.74 -14.37
CA ALA A 137 10.81 1.54 -15.12
C ALA A 137 12.05 0.65 -15.37
N THR A 138 13.13 1.27 -15.85
CA THR A 138 14.40 0.57 -16.13
C THR A 138 14.96 -0.10 -14.88
N ARG A 139 14.95 0.59 -13.73
CA ARG A 139 15.47 0.03 -12.48
C ARG A 139 14.58 -1.07 -11.91
N LEU A 140 13.27 -0.89 -11.95
CA LEU A 140 12.32 -1.92 -11.52
C LEU A 140 12.47 -3.20 -12.36
N GLN A 141 12.58 -3.08 -13.69
CA GLN A 141 12.84 -4.23 -14.56
C GLN A 141 14.18 -4.90 -14.26
N ALA A 142 15.25 -4.12 -14.08
CA ALA A 142 16.58 -4.66 -13.78
C ALA A 142 16.63 -5.46 -12.46
N HIS A 143 15.76 -5.12 -11.51
CA HIS A 143 15.63 -5.82 -10.23
C HIS A 143 14.55 -6.93 -10.23
N GLY A 144 13.86 -7.18 -11.35
CA GLY A 144 12.79 -8.18 -11.43
C GLY A 144 11.61 -7.85 -10.53
N ALA A 145 11.29 -6.56 -10.39
CA ALA A 145 10.21 -6.10 -9.54
C ALA A 145 8.83 -6.53 -10.08
N ASP A 146 8.01 -7.11 -9.20
CA ASP A 146 6.66 -7.57 -9.48
C ASP A 146 5.63 -6.83 -8.61
N ASN A 147 4.33 -7.12 -8.82
CA ASN A 147 3.23 -6.61 -7.99
C ASN A 147 3.17 -5.08 -7.89
N ILE A 148 3.36 -4.41 -9.03
CA ILE A 148 3.33 -2.94 -9.12
C ILE A 148 1.88 -2.44 -9.20
N VAL A 149 1.50 -1.56 -8.28
CA VAL A 149 0.26 -0.77 -8.30
C VAL A 149 0.60 0.65 -8.73
N LEU A 150 0.12 1.06 -9.90
CA LEU A 150 0.37 2.39 -10.46
C LEU A 150 -0.84 3.29 -10.25
N ASP A 151 -0.67 4.36 -9.47
CA ASP A 151 -1.64 5.45 -9.35
C ASP A 151 -1.20 6.59 -10.28
N PRO A 152 -1.85 6.77 -11.46
CA PRO A 152 -1.40 7.70 -12.49
C PRO A 152 -1.79 9.15 -12.16
N VAL A 153 -1.27 9.66 -11.03
CA VAL A 153 -1.57 10.99 -10.52
C VAL A 153 -1.06 12.04 -11.51
N MET A 154 -1.99 12.74 -12.16
CA MET A 154 -1.67 13.79 -13.15
C MET A 154 -1.94 15.22 -12.67
N VAL A 155 -2.83 15.38 -11.69
CA VAL A 155 -3.26 16.68 -11.18
C VAL A 155 -3.31 16.60 -9.66
N ALA A 156 -2.85 17.67 -9.00
CA ALA A 156 -2.95 17.78 -7.55
C ALA A 156 -4.43 17.88 -7.15
N GLN A 157 -4.73 17.51 -5.91
CA GLN A 157 -6.09 17.69 -5.39
C GLN A 157 -6.53 19.15 -5.31
N SER A 158 -5.58 20.08 -5.27
CA SER A 158 -5.80 21.53 -5.41
C SER A 158 -6.08 21.99 -6.85
N GLY A 159 -5.93 21.11 -7.85
CA GLY A 159 -6.10 21.43 -9.27
C GLY A 159 -4.81 21.80 -10.00
N ASP A 160 -3.66 21.84 -9.31
CA ASP A 160 -2.37 22.19 -9.92
C ASP A 160 -1.88 21.07 -10.85
N ARG A 161 -1.41 21.42 -12.05
CA ARG A 161 -0.83 20.46 -12.99
C ARG A 161 0.53 19.99 -12.48
N LEU A 162 0.67 18.70 -12.21
CA LEU A 162 1.86 18.12 -11.59
C LEU A 162 2.84 17.49 -12.60
N VAL A 163 2.43 17.36 -13.86
CA VAL A 163 3.06 16.49 -14.85
C VAL A 163 3.33 17.27 -16.14
N GLN A 164 4.53 17.09 -16.70
CA GLN A 164 4.92 17.60 -18.02
C GLN A 164 4.19 16.85 -19.14
N ASP A 165 4.01 17.48 -20.31
CA ASP A 165 3.20 16.91 -21.40
C ASP A 165 3.71 15.53 -21.88
N ASP A 166 5.01 15.26 -21.77
CA ASP A 166 5.67 14.01 -22.21
C ASP A 166 5.56 12.84 -21.22
N ALA A 167 5.25 13.11 -19.95
CA ALA A 167 5.22 12.09 -18.90
C ALA A 167 4.04 11.14 -19.02
N MET A 168 2.92 11.55 -19.65
CA MET A 168 1.79 10.65 -19.91
C MET A 168 2.17 9.54 -20.89
N ASP A 169 2.82 9.90 -22.00
CA ASP A 169 3.25 8.93 -23.01
C ASP A 169 4.35 8.01 -22.46
N ALA A 170 5.27 8.56 -21.67
CA ALA A 170 6.25 7.78 -20.95
C ALA A 170 5.59 6.77 -19.99
N MET A 171 4.54 7.18 -19.26
CA MET A 171 3.81 6.30 -18.34
C MET A 171 3.14 5.13 -19.09
N LYS A 172 2.45 5.42 -20.19
CA LYS A 172 1.82 4.40 -21.06
C LYS A 172 2.85 3.44 -21.64
N LYS A 173 4.01 3.96 -22.06
CA LYS A 173 5.06 3.19 -22.71
C LYS A 173 5.88 2.34 -21.74
N TYR A 174 6.21 2.87 -20.56
CA TYR A 174 7.22 2.27 -19.68
C TYR A 174 6.67 1.71 -18.37
N LEU A 175 5.60 2.27 -17.79
CA LEU A 175 5.09 1.83 -16.47
C LEU A 175 3.82 1.01 -16.56
N MET A 176 2.86 1.38 -17.41
CA MET A 176 1.63 0.60 -17.56
C MET A 176 1.87 -0.87 -17.95
N PRO A 177 2.86 -1.22 -18.81
CA PRO A 177 3.18 -2.62 -19.11
C PRO A 177 3.77 -3.40 -17.93
N LEU A 178 4.32 -2.71 -16.92
CA LEU A 178 4.90 -3.32 -15.72
C LEU A 178 3.87 -3.39 -14.59
N ALA A 179 2.82 -2.57 -14.64
CA ALA A 179 1.82 -2.49 -13.60
C ALA A 179 0.95 -3.74 -13.57
N LYS A 180 0.82 -4.33 -12.38
CA LYS A 180 -0.18 -5.36 -12.10
C LYS A 180 -1.58 -4.75 -12.00
N VAL A 181 -1.69 -3.55 -11.44
CA VAL A 181 -2.94 -2.79 -11.32
C VAL A 181 -2.66 -1.31 -11.63
N VAL A 182 -3.49 -0.67 -12.46
CA VAL A 182 -3.47 0.79 -12.64
C VAL A 182 -4.77 1.37 -12.08
N THR A 183 -4.69 2.45 -11.30
CA THR A 183 -5.82 2.98 -10.52
C THR A 183 -6.23 4.41 -10.91
N PRO A 184 -6.54 4.72 -12.18
CA PRO A 184 -6.91 6.08 -12.57
C PRO A 184 -8.28 6.49 -12.00
N ASN A 185 -8.47 7.76 -11.67
CA ASN A 185 -9.82 8.33 -11.56
C ASN A 185 -10.41 8.58 -12.94
N ILE A 186 -11.70 8.93 -13.04
CA ILE A 186 -12.35 9.21 -14.33
C ILE A 186 -11.59 10.26 -15.15
N PRO A 187 -11.30 11.49 -14.63
CA PRO A 187 -10.51 12.47 -15.38
C PRO A 187 -9.15 11.95 -15.85
N GLU A 188 -8.44 11.20 -15.02
CA GLU A 188 -7.15 10.60 -15.36
C GLU A 188 -7.30 9.55 -16.46
N ALA A 189 -8.31 8.70 -16.36
CA ALA A 189 -8.61 7.68 -17.35
C ALA A 189 -8.95 8.32 -18.71
N GLU A 190 -9.77 9.38 -18.73
CA GLU A 190 -10.12 10.13 -19.94
C GLU A 190 -8.88 10.72 -20.63
N LEU A 191 -7.97 11.33 -19.85
CA LEU A 191 -6.71 11.88 -20.37
C LEU A 191 -5.79 10.79 -20.93
N LEU A 192 -5.74 9.62 -20.29
CA LEU A 192 -4.90 8.51 -20.75
C LEU A 192 -5.39 7.92 -22.08
N ILE A 193 -6.69 7.85 -22.31
CA ILE A 193 -7.25 7.26 -23.55
C ILE A 193 -7.68 8.28 -24.60
N ASP A 194 -7.58 9.58 -24.29
CA ASP A 194 -8.08 10.69 -25.11
C ASP A 194 -9.55 10.48 -25.54
N ASP A 195 -10.40 10.10 -24.59
CA ASP A 195 -11.81 9.77 -24.81
C ASP A 195 -12.64 10.04 -23.55
N LYS A 196 -13.95 10.25 -23.70
CA LYS A 196 -14.87 10.51 -22.58
C LYS A 196 -15.43 9.23 -21.99
N LEU A 197 -15.57 9.20 -20.66
CA LEU A 197 -16.09 8.06 -19.91
C LEU A 197 -17.49 8.34 -19.37
N GLU A 198 -18.41 8.66 -20.27
CA GLU A 198 -19.81 8.93 -19.92
C GLU A 198 -20.64 7.66 -19.93
N GLY A 199 -21.04 7.22 -18.73
CA GLY A 199 -21.89 6.05 -18.53
C GLY A 199 -21.13 4.72 -18.54
N PHE A 200 -21.84 3.66 -18.15
CA PHE A 200 -21.24 2.34 -17.92
C PHE A 200 -20.57 1.75 -19.18
N ASP A 201 -21.21 1.86 -20.34
CA ASP A 201 -20.64 1.31 -21.59
C ASP A 201 -19.33 2.01 -22.00
N ALA A 202 -19.22 3.32 -21.75
CA ALA A 202 -18.00 4.06 -22.00
C ALA A 202 -16.89 3.65 -21.03
N ILE A 203 -17.22 3.46 -19.74
CA ILE A 203 -16.30 2.90 -18.74
C ILE A 203 -15.79 1.52 -19.18
N CYS A 204 -16.66 0.66 -19.70
CA CYS A 204 -16.27 -0.66 -20.20
C CYS A 204 -15.24 -0.59 -21.32
N ARG A 205 -15.52 0.21 -22.36
CA ARG A 205 -14.60 0.39 -23.48
C ARG A 205 -13.30 1.08 -23.05
N GLY A 206 -13.39 2.08 -22.17
CA GLY A 206 -12.25 2.81 -21.63
C GLY A 206 -11.31 1.93 -20.83
N ALA A 207 -11.85 1.06 -19.97
CA ALA A 207 -11.05 0.11 -19.21
C ALA A 207 -10.31 -0.88 -20.12
N ALA A 208 -10.98 -1.38 -21.18
CA ALA A 208 -10.34 -2.23 -22.18
C ALA A 208 -9.23 -1.50 -22.94
N LYS A 209 -9.45 -0.23 -23.34
CA LYS A 209 -8.40 0.62 -23.96
C LYS A 209 -7.20 0.81 -23.04
N LEU A 210 -7.44 1.11 -21.76
CA LEU A 210 -6.38 1.27 -20.76
C LEU A 210 -5.59 -0.02 -20.55
N ALA A 211 -6.25 -1.17 -20.47
CA ALA A 211 -5.61 -2.47 -20.39
C ALA A 211 -4.76 -2.79 -21.63
N GLY A 212 -5.14 -2.24 -22.79
CA GLY A 212 -4.36 -2.31 -24.03
C GLY A 212 -2.96 -1.68 -23.94
N TYR A 213 -2.68 -0.85 -22.93
CA TYR A 213 -1.34 -0.35 -22.62
C TYR A 213 -0.49 -1.34 -21.79
N GLY A 214 -1.01 -2.53 -21.49
CA GLY A 214 -0.24 -3.67 -20.96
C GLY A 214 -0.54 -4.08 -19.52
N SER A 215 -1.31 -3.29 -18.76
CA SER A 215 -1.73 -3.70 -17.40
C SER A 215 -2.92 -4.67 -17.47
N PRO A 216 -2.85 -5.84 -16.81
CA PRO A 216 -3.93 -6.81 -16.82
C PRO A 216 -5.14 -6.39 -15.98
N ASN A 217 -4.98 -5.42 -15.08
CA ASN A 217 -6.04 -4.96 -14.19
C ASN A 217 -6.13 -3.44 -14.16
N ILE A 218 -7.33 -2.90 -14.33
CA ILE A 218 -7.59 -1.45 -14.32
C ILE A 218 -8.71 -1.16 -13.33
N LEU A 219 -8.43 -0.32 -12.32
CA LEU A 219 -9.43 0.17 -11.37
C LEU A 219 -9.76 1.63 -11.68
N ILE A 220 -10.87 1.85 -12.39
CA ILE A 220 -11.38 3.21 -12.66
C ILE A 220 -12.15 3.69 -11.43
N LYS A 221 -11.63 4.72 -10.75
CA LYS A 221 -12.21 5.29 -9.53
C LYS A 221 -13.34 6.26 -9.88
N GLY A 222 -14.57 5.95 -9.45
CA GLY A 222 -15.79 6.68 -9.82
C GLY A 222 -16.16 7.84 -8.92
N GLY A 223 -15.47 8.06 -7.79
CA GLY A 223 -15.81 9.10 -6.79
C GLY A 223 -15.86 10.57 -7.26
N HIS A 224 -15.62 10.84 -8.55
CA HIS A 224 -15.76 12.16 -9.20
C HIS A 224 -17.10 12.32 -9.93
N ALA A 225 -17.89 11.25 -10.10
CA ALA A 225 -19.21 11.30 -10.70
C ALA A 225 -20.20 12.10 -9.83
N ARG A 226 -21.12 12.85 -10.46
CA ARG A 226 -22.15 13.62 -9.74
C ARG A 226 -23.15 12.66 -9.08
N GLY A 227 -23.36 12.80 -7.77
CA GLY A 227 -24.38 12.05 -7.02
C GLY A 227 -23.86 11.48 -5.69
N ASN A 228 -24.64 10.56 -5.11
CA ASN A 228 -24.30 9.83 -3.88
C ASN A 228 -23.54 8.52 -4.15
N ASP A 229 -23.33 8.18 -5.42
CA ASP A 229 -22.66 6.97 -5.86
C ASP A 229 -21.15 7.20 -5.99
N SER A 230 -20.35 6.39 -5.31
CA SER A 230 -18.89 6.35 -5.44
C SER A 230 -18.41 4.97 -5.90
N THR A 231 -19.17 4.32 -6.78
CA THR A 231 -18.82 3.02 -7.37
C THR A 231 -17.53 3.11 -8.17
N ASP A 232 -16.58 2.24 -7.86
CA ASP A 232 -15.37 2.03 -8.66
C ASP A 232 -15.55 0.81 -9.58
N PHE A 233 -14.81 0.75 -10.69
CA PHE A 233 -14.93 -0.33 -11.66
C PHE A 233 -13.59 -1.02 -11.86
N LEU A 234 -13.48 -2.28 -11.41
CA LEU A 234 -12.32 -3.11 -11.62
C LEU A 234 -12.50 -3.93 -12.90
N TYR A 235 -11.68 -3.68 -13.91
CA TYR A 235 -11.59 -4.48 -15.12
C TYR A 235 -10.47 -5.51 -15.01
N LEU A 236 -10.81 -6.77 -15.28
CA LEU A 236 -9.94 -7.93 -15.28
C LEU A 236 -9.78 -8.39 -16.73
N ALA A 237 -8.67 -8.02 -17.37
CA ALA A 237 -8.48 -8.20 -18.81
C ALA A 237 -8.47 -9.67 -19.23
N SER A 238 -7.91 -10.57 -18.39
CA SER A 238 -7.87 -12.01 -18.66
C SER A 238 -9.25 -12.68 -18.74
N GLU A 239 -10.27 -12.05 -18.14
CA GLU A 239 -11.64 -12.54 -18.09
C GLU A 239 -12.59 -11.68 -18.94
N GLU A 240 -12.09 -10.60 -19.54
CA GLU A 240 -12.89 -9.53 -20.16
C GLU A 240 -14.06 -9.06 -19.28
N ARG A 241 -13.86 -9.06 -17.96
CA ARG A 241 -14.91 -8.83 -16.97
C ARG A 241 -14.72 -7.52 -16.22
N ILE A 242 -15.82 -6.83 -15.97
CA ILE A 242 -15.86 -5.68 -15.05
C ILE A 242 -16.60 -6.05 -13.78
N LYS A 243 -15.98 -5.74 -12.65
CA LYS A 243 -16.56 -5.83 -11.31
C LYS A 243 -16.84 -4.43 -10.76
N PRO A 244 -18.12 -4.05 -10.60
CA PRO A 244 -18.49 -2.85 -9.88
C PRO A 244 -18.26 -3.02 -8.37
N LEU A 245 -17.61 -2.04 -7.76
CA LEU A 245 -17.29 -1.96 -6.34
C LEU A 245 -18.08 -0.80 -5.75
N LYS A 246 -19.30 -1.11 -5.28
CA LYS A 246 -20.23 -0.10 -4.76
C LYS A 246 -19.65 0.57 -3.53
N GLY A 247 -19.85 1.88 -3.44
CA GLY A 247 -19.45 2.68 -2.30
C GLY A 247 -20.38 3.88 -2.14
N GLU A 248 -20.54 4.33 -0.89
CA GLU A 248 -21.31 5.53 -0.58
C GLU A 248 -20.41 6.75 -0.57
N ARG A 249 -20.89 7.86 -1.16
CA ARG A 249 -20.20 9.14 -1.03
C ARG A 249 -20.36 9.68 0.40
N ILE A 250 -19.24 9.86 1.09
CA ILE A 250 -19.21 10.48 2.41
C ILE A 250 -19.00 11.99 2.25
N ASP A 251 -19.93 12.78 2.76
CA ASP A 251 -19.80 14.25 2.76
C ASP A 251 -18.78 14.69 3.80
N THR A 252 -17.60 15.08 3.32
CA THR A 252 -16.52 15.61 4.16
C THR A 252 -15.56 16.45 3.35
N ARG A 253 -14.97 17.47 4.00
CA ARG A 253 -13.82 18.20 3.48
C ARG A 253 -12.50 17.42 3.58
N ASN A 254 -12.50 16.31 4.32
CA ASN A 254 -11.30 15.52 4.60
C ASN A 254 -11.09 14.46 3.53
N ASN A 255 -10.86 14.91 2.30
CA ASN A 255 -10.65 14.04 1.15
C ASN A 255 -9.17 14.01 0.71
N HIS A 256 -8.27 14.67 1.43
CA HIS A 256 -6.86 14.75 1.06
C HIS A 256 -6.18 13.37 1.11
N GLY A 257 -5.55 12.97 0.01
CA GLY A 257 -4.77 11.74 -0.09
C GLY A 257 -5.59 10.45 -0.23
N THR A 258 -6.88 10.54 -0.55
CA THR A 258 -7.75 9.38 -0.75
C THR A 258 -7.24 8.42 -1.84
N GLY A 259 -6.76 8.96 -2.97
CA GLY A 259 -6.16 8.17 -4.06
C GLY A 259 -4.87 7.44 -3.64
N CYS A 260 -3.95 8.16 -2.99
CA CYS A 260 -2.70 7.58 -2.47
C CYS A 260 -2.97 6.46 -1.44
N THR A 261 -3.95 6.70 -0.57
CA THR A 261 -4.38 5.72 0.45
C THR A 261 -4.96 4.47 -0.20
N LEU A 262 -5.86 4.62 -1.18
CA LEU A 262 -6.47 3.48 -1.87
C LEU A 262 -5.42 2.63 -2.60
N SER A 263 -4.56 3.25 -3.42
CA SER A 263 -3.52 2.53 -4.17
C SER A 263 -2.50 1.85 -3.26
N SER A 264 -2.12 2.50 -2.15
CA SER A 264 -1.25 1.91 -1.14
C SER A 264 -1.90 0.75 -0.38
N ALA A 265 -3.20 0.82 -0.12
CA ALA A 265 -3.94 -0.29 0.48
C ALA A 265 -3.98 -1.51 -0.45
N ILE A 266 -4.21 -1.30 -1.76
CA ILE A 266 -4.15 -2.38 -2.76
C ILE A 266 -2.77 -3.05 -2.75
N ALA A 267 -1.69 -2.25 -2.80
CA ALA A 267 -0.33 -2.79 -2.76
C ALA A 267 -0.06 -3.59 -1.47
N ALA A 268 -0.53 -3.09 -0.32
CA ALA A 268 -0.38 -3.79 0.96
C ALA A 268 -1.15 -5.13 1.00
N TYR A 269 -2.38 -5.18 0.50
CA TYR A 269 -3.11 -6.45 0.44
C TYR A 269 -2.49 -7.45 -0.57
N ILE A 270 -1.96 -6.96 -1.70
CA ILE A 270 -1.21 -7.82 -2.65
C ILE A 270 0.05 -8.37 -1.98
N ALA A 271 0.82 -7.55 -1.26
CA ALA A 271 2.00 -8.01 -0.51
C ALA A 271 1.67 -9.08 0.54
N ARG A 272 0.45 -9.05 1.09
CA ARG A 272 -0.09 -10.06 2.02
C ARG A 272 -0.60 -11.33 1.33
N GLY A 273 -0.48 -11.43 0.01
CA GLY A 273 -0.85 -12.62 -0.78
C GLY A 273 -2.30 -12.66 -1.23
N HIS A 274 -3.05 -11.56 -1.13
CA HIS A 274 -4.38 -11.48 -1.72
C HIS A 274 -4.29 -11.42 -3.25
N ASP A 275 -5.25 -12.06 -3.94
CA ASP A 275 -5.44 -11.80 -5.37
C ASP A 275 -5.92 -10.34 -5.60
N VAL A 276 -5.91 -9.89 -6.86
CA VAL A 276 -6.20 -8.50 -7.20
C VAL A 276 -7.63 -8.11 -6.85
N GLU A 277 -8.59 -9.00 -7.08
CA GLU A 277 -10.00 -8.73 -6.82
C GLU A 277 -10.23 -8.53 -5.32
N ALA A 278 -9.75 -9.45 -4.49
CA ALA A 278 -9.81 -9.35 -3.04
C ALA A 278 -9.00 -8.17 -2.49
N ALA A 279 -7.82 -7.89 -3.05
CA ALA A 279 -7.00 -6.75 -2.62
C ALA A 279 -7.72 -5.42 -2.86
N VAL A 280 -8.34 -5.27 -4.02
CA VAL A 280 -9.10 -4.07 -4.39
C VAL A 280 -10.36 -3.91 -3.52
N GLU A 281 -11.12 -4.98 -3.27
CA GLU A 281 -12.29 -4.94 -2.37
C GLU A 281 -11.92 -4.53 -0.95
N ASN A 282 -10.87 -5.14 -0.39
CA ASN A 282 -10.41 -4.81 0.95
C ASN A 282 -9.88 -3.38 1.02
N ALA A 283 -9.17 -2.92 -0.01
CA ALA A 283 -8.69 -1.55 -0.10
C ALA A 283 -9.83 -0.53 -0.20
N LYS A 284 -10.89 -0.83 -0.97
CA LYS A 284 -12.11 -0.02 -1.08
C LYS A 284 -12.80 0.11 0.28
N SER A 285 -12.98 -1.01 0.99
CA SER A 285 -13.54 -1.00 2.34
C SER A 285 -12.67 -0.19 3.31
N TYR A 286 -11.35 -0.37 3.27
CA TYR A 286 -10.42 0.37 4.12
C TYR A 286 -10.52 1.89 3.92
N ILE A 287 -10.50 2.37 2.66
CA ILE A 287 -10.56 3.82 2.40
C ILE A 287 -11.90 4.42 2.82
N GLU A 288 -13.02 3.71 2.65
CA GLU A 288 -14.33 4.18 3.10
C GLU A 288 -14.38 4.37 4.61
N HIS A 289 -13.84 3.42 5.38
CA HIS A 289 -13.75 3.55 6.83
C HIS A 289 -12.80 4.68 7.24
N ALA A 290 -11.65 4.83 6.56
CA ALA A 290 -10.70 5.91 6.84
C ALA A 290 -11.30 7.29 6.58
N ILE A 291 -12.07 7.46 5.50
CA ILE A 291 -12.80 8.71 5.20
C ILE A 291 -13.86 8.95 6.28
N ARG A 292 -14.67 7.94 6.61
CA ARG A 292 -15.78 8.05 7.57
C ARG A 292 -15.29 8.43 8.97
N ALA A 293 -14.23 7.79 9.44
CA ALA A 293 -13.59 8.12 10.71
C ALA A 293 -12.94 9.51 10.67
N GLY A 294 -12.23 9.80 9.57
CA GLY A 294 -11.57 11.09 9.35
C GLY A 294 -12.54 12.26 9.29
N ALA A 295 -13.79 12.06 8.88
CA ALA A 295 -14.79 13.12 8.73
C ALA A 295 -15.05 13.92 10.01
N ARG A 296 -14.80 13.33 11.20
CA ARG A 296 -14.98 13.99 12.50
C ARG A 296 -13.78 14.85 12.93
N TYR A 297 -12.62 14.69 12.31
CA TYR A 297 -11.42 15.42 12.68
C TYR A 297 -11.27 16.71 11.88
N THR A 298 -10.52 17.64 12.43
CA THR A 298 -10.12 18.87 11.73
C THR A 298 -8.61 19.03 11.84
N ILE A 299 -7.94 19.05 10.69
CA ILE A 299 -6.51 19.31 10.56
C ILE A 299 -6.34 20.34 9.44
N GLY A 300 -5.63 21.43 9.73
CA GLY A 300 -5.45 22.54 8.79
C GLY A 300 -6.72 23.34 8.52
N GLN A 301 -6.67 24.19 7.48
CA GLN A 301 -7.75 25.13 7.12
C GLN A 301 -8.36 24.85 5.74
N GLY A 302 -7.83 23.88 4.99
CA GLY A 302 -8.34 23.48 3.68
C GLY A 302 -8.83 22.03 3.66
N HIS A 303 -8.37 21.25 2.69
CA HIS A 303 -8.68 19.83 2.56
C HIS A 303 -7.88 19.01 3.57
N GLY A 304 -8.58 18.44 4.57
CA GLY A 304 -7.95 17.59 5.58
C GLY A 304 -7.69 16.17 5.10
N PRO A 305 -6.83 15.40 5.79
CA PRO A 305 -6.53 14.02 5.44
C PRO A 305 -7.60 13.04 5.95
N VAL A 306 -7.60 11.83 5.40
CA VAL A 306 -8.34 10.69 5.96
C VAL A 306 -7.69 10.17 7.25
N HIS A 307 -8.45 9.43 8.05
CA HIS A 307 -7.91 8.78 9.25
C HIS A 307 -7.31 7.41 8.93
N HIS A 308 -6.03 7.36 8.58
CA HIS A 308 -5.33 6.12 8.21
C HIS A 308 -5.37 5.06 9.32
N PHE A 309 -5.24 5.47 10.59
CA PHE A 309 -5.17 4.54 11.73
C PHE A 309 -6.49 4.32 12.47
N PHE A 310 -7.64 4.40 11.77
CA PHE A 310 -8.97 4.40 12.40
C PHE A 310 -9.28 3.13 13.23
N GLN A 311 -8.51 2.06 13.02
CA GLN A 311 -8.62 0.81 13.77
C GLN A 311 -7.84 0.82 15.09
N TYR A 312 -6.98 1.82 15.30
CA TYR A 312 -6.03 1.85 16.41
C TYR A 312 -6.32 2.96 17.42
N TRP A 313 -6.96 4.05 17.01
CA TRP A 313 -7.30 5.15 17.91
C TRP A 313 -8.51 5.95 17.44
N GLU A 314 -9.08 6.67 18.41
CA GLU A 314 -10.08 7.73 18.27
C GLU A 314 -9.58 8.98 19.02
#